data_AF-A0A8T0VTV6-F1
#
_entry.id   AF-A0A8T0VTV6-F1
#
_cell.length_a   1.000
_cell.length_b   1.000
_cell.length_c   1.000
_cell.angle_alpha   90.00
_cell.angle_beta   90.00
_cell.angle_gamma   90.00
#
_symmetry.space_group_name_H-M   'P 1'
#
loop_
_entity.id
_entity.type
_entity.pdbx_description
1 polymer ?
#
loop_
_entity_poly.entity_id
_entity_poly.type
_entity_poly.pdbx_seq_one_letter_code
_entity_poly.pdbx_strand_id
1 'polypeptide(L)'
;MAMGDKDVVVGGNIAGVTPKHDGAALSDLTDDLIMEILLRLSPENRGRWCKRASLVCKSWHRILSDPGFRGRYVNLHREEILRQQRHAREEVERRRLRILTQRHLSREEVDLLCRVRHIS
;
A
#
# COMPACT_ATOMS: atom_id res chain seq x y z
N MET A 1 -67.80 -21.08 42.93
CA MET A 1 -66.46 -20.69 43.43
C MET A 1 -65.70 -20.10 42.25
N ALA A 2 -65.44 -18.79 42.29
CA ALA A 2 -64.65 -18.07 41.30
C ALA A 2 -63.18 -18.03 41.76
N MET A 3 -62.27 -18.46 40.90
CA MET A 3 -60.83 -18.16 40.88
C MET A 3 -60.47 -18.39 39.41
N GLY A 4 -60.19 -17.39 38.60
CA GLY A 4 -59.28 -16.28 38.89
C GLY A 4 -58.16 -16.42 37.88
N ASP A 5 -58.45 -15.92 36.68
CA ASP A 5 -57.51 -15.67 35.60
C ASP A 5 -56.27 -14.94 36.13
N LYS A 6 -55.08 -15.43 35.80
CA LYS A 6 -53.82 -14.74 36.07
C LYS A 6 -52.85 -15.05 34.93
N ASP A 7 -53.02 -14.27 33.87
CA ASP A 7 -51.93 -13.88 32.98
C ASP A 7 -50.75 -13.37 33.84
N VAL A 8 -49.68 -14.16 33.87
CA VAL A 8 -48.36 -13.69 34.24
C VAL A 8 -47.50 -13.76 32.98
N VAL A 9 -47.65 -12.73 32.16
CA VAL A 9 -46.58 -12.26 31.29
C VAL A 9 -45.46 -11.78 32.22
N VAL A 10 -44.42 -12.58 32.36
CA VAL A 10 -43.09 -12.07 32.70
C VAL A 10 -42.28 -12.08 31.42
N GLY A 11 -42.30 -10.93 30.75
CA GLY A 11 -41.32 -10.57 29.76
C GLY A 11 -39.94 -10.54 30.41
N GLY A 12 -39.25 -11.67 30.35
CA GLY A 12 -37.82 -11.77 30.61
C GLY A 12 -37.08 -11.40 29.34
N ASN A 13 -36.75 -10.11 29.23
CA ASN A 13 -35.95 -9.49 28.19
C ASN A 13 -34.66 -10.30 27.96
N ILE A 14 -34.63 -11.19 26.97
CA ILE A 14 -33.37 -11.64 26.37
C ILE A 14 -32.89 -10.45 25.55
N ALA A 15 -32.39 -9.45 26.27
CA ALA A 15 -31.60 -8.38 25.71
C ALA A 15 -30.53 -9.08 24.87
N GLY A 16 -30.59 -8.86 23.56
CA GLY A 16 -29.64 -9.42 22.63
C GLY A 16 -28.24 -9.15 23.14
N VAL A 17 -27.57 -10.20 23.61
CA VAL A 17 -26.14 -10.35 23.38
C VAL A 17 -26.04 -10.64 21.88
N THR A 18 -26.29 -9.60 21.08
CA THR A 18 -25.57 -9.48 19.83
C THR A 18 -24.12 -9.39 20.26
N PRO A 19 -23.25 -10.35 19.90
CA PRO A 19 -21.83 -10.11 20.05
C PRO A 19 -21.58 -8.80 19.29
N LYS A 20 -21.09 -7.79 19.99
CA LYS A 20 -20.67 -6.54 19.39
C LYS A 20 -19.51 -6.85 18.44
N HIS A 21 -19.82 -7.34 17.25
CA HIS A 21 -18.90 -7.36 16.14
C HIS A 21 -18.85 -5.96 15.50
N ASP A 22 -18.70 -4.94 16.35
CA ASP A 22 -18.43 -3.58 15.96
C ASP A 22 -16.91 -3.51 15.68
N GLY A 23 -16.49 -4.04 14.54
CA GLY A 23 -15.09 -3.98 14.07
C GLY A 23 -14.20 -5.21 14.38
N ALA A 24 -14.74 -6.25 15.02
CA ALA A 24 -13.93 -7.39 15.51
C ALA A 24 -13.43 -8.38 14.44
N ALA A 25 -13.95 -8.37 13.21
CA ALA A 25 -13.61 -9.39 12.21
C ALA A 25 -12.12 -9.40 11.80
N LEU A 26 -11.42 -8.26 11.93
CA LEU A 26 -9.96 -8.18 11.75
C LEU A 26 -9.17 -8.26 13.05
N SER A 27 -9.81 -8.04 14.20
CA SER A 27 -9.20 -8.24 15.52
C SER A 27 -9.14 -9.71 15.93
N ASP A 28 -9.99 -10.55 15.31
CA ASP A 28 -10.01 -12.00 15.52
C ASP A 28 -8.98 -12.75 14.64
N LEU A 29 -8.37 -12.04 13.69
CA LEU A 29 -7.30 -12.58 12.86
C LEU A 29 -5.98 -12.50 13.66
N THR A 30 -5.28 -13.63 13.79
CA THR A 30 -4.00 -13.65 14.51
C THR A 30 -2.98 -12.75 13.81
N ASP A 31 -2.05 -12.19 14.59
CA ASP A 31 -0.97 -11.35 14.05
C ASP A 31 -0.17 -12.07 12.94
N ASP A 32 -0.01 -13.40 13.05
CA ASP A 32 0.66 -14.23 12.05
C ASP A 32 -0.10 -14.25 10.71
N LEU A 33 -1.43 -14.41 10.75
CA LEU A 33 -2.26 -14.41 9.55
C LEU A 33 -2.32 -13.02 8.91
N ILE A 34 -2.44 -11.96 9.73
CA ILE A 34 -2.36 -10.58 9.23
C ILE A 34 -1.03 -10.37 8.53
N MET A 35 0.07 -10.80 9.15
CA MET A 35 1.40 -10.70 8.58
C MET A 35 1.51 -11.44 7.24
N GLU A 36 1.00 -12.66 7.15
CA GLU A 36 0.97 -13.46 5.92
C GLU A 36 0.17 -12.78 4.79
N ILE A 37 -0.94 -12.10 5.11
CA ILE A 37 -1.69 -11.28 4.14
C ILE A 37 -0.85 -10.09 3.70
N LEU A 38 -0.26 -9.34 4.64
CA LEU A 38 0.55 -8.16 4.35
C LEU A 38 1.82 -8.52 3.55
N LEU A 39 2.40 -9.70 3.78
CA LEU A 39 3.54 -10.22 3.03
C LEU A 39 3.20 -10.48 1.56
N ARG A 40 1.97 -10.87 1.24
CA ARG A 40 1.54 -11.14 -0.15
C ARG A 40 1.27 -9.88 -0.97
N LEU A 41 1.23 -8.70 -0.34
CA LEU A 41 0.97 -7.44 -1.05
C LEU A 41 2.16 -7.00 -1.91
N SER A 42 1.89 -6.56 -3.14
CA SER A 42 2.90 -6.13 -4.12
C SER A 42 3.77 -4.96 -3.63
N PRO A 43 5.08 -4.95 -3.96
CA PRO A 43 6.01 -3.88 -3.59
C PRO A 43 5.84 -2.60 -4.43
N GLU A 44 5.21 -2.65 -5.61
CA GLU A 44 5.08 -1.53 -6.54
C GLU A 44 4.45 -0.28 -5.89
N ASN A 45 3.57 -0.49 -4.91
CA ASN A 45 2.89 0.56 -4.19
C ASN A 45 3.04 0.45 -2.66
N ARG A 46 4.15 -0.14 -2.20
CA ARG A 46 4.39 -0.42 -0.76
C ARG A 46 4.08 0.76 0.15
N GLY A 47 4.67 1.92 -0.14
CA GLY A 47 4.46 3.11 0.67
C GLY A 47 2.99 3.56 0.76
N ARG A 48 2.17 3.33 -0.28
CA ARG A 48 0.76 3.72 -0.30
C ARG A 48 -0.09 2.76 0.53
N TRP A 49 0.04 1.46 0.31
CA TRP A 49 -0.78 0.49 1.03
C TRP A 49 -0.34 0.34 2.48
N CYS A 50 0.95 0.46 2.82
CA CYS A 50 1.39 0.43 4.22
C CYS A 50 0.72 1.52 5.05
N LYS A 51 0.59 2.75 4.50
CA LYS A 51 -0.11 3.86 5.18
C LYS A 51 -1.57 3.55 5.44
N ARG A 52 -2.26 2.93 4.49
CA ARG A 52 -3.67 2.55 4.65
C ARG A 52 -3.82 1.40 5.65
N ALA A 53 -2.99 0.38 5.53
CA ALA A 53 -2.95 -0.78 6.40
C ALA A 53 -2.65 -0.40 7.86
N SER A 54 -1.73 0.55 8.11
CA SER A 54 -1.42 1.01 9.46
C SER A 54 -2.58 1.72 10.17
N LEU A 55 -3.60 2.17 9.43
CA LEU A 55 -4.77 2.85 9.98
C LEU A 55 -5.93 1.90 10.30
N VAL A 56 -5.83 0.62 9.93
CA VAL A 56 -6.88 -0.38 10.17
C VAL A 56 -7.04 -0.64 11.66
N CYS A 57 -5.96 -1.04 12.33
CA CYS A 57 -5.94 -1.23 13.78
C CYS A 57 -4.50 -1.24 14.34
N LYS A 58 -4.38 -1.27 15.67
CA LYS A 58 -3.08 -1.28 16.37
C LYS A 58 -2.23 -2.50 16.03
N SER A 59 -2.83 -3.67 15.83
CA SER A 59 -2.11 -4.90 15.46
C SER A 59 -1.45 -4.76 14.08
N TRP A 60 -2.19 -4.30 13.07
CA TRP A 60 -1.65 -4.07 11.73
C TRP A 60 -0.50 -3.05 11.75
N HIS A 61 -0.65 -1.97 12.51
CA HIS A 61 0.43 -0.99 12.69
C HIS A 61 1.68 -1.61 13.33
N ARG A 62 1.50 -2.44 14.39
CA ARG A 62 2.61 -3.13 15.06
C ARG A 62 3.38 -4.05 14.11
N ILE A 63 2.66 -4.83 13.30
CA ILE A 63 3.27 -5.75 12.32
C ILE A 63 4.06 -4.99 11.26
N LEU A 64 3.54 -3.88 10.75
CA LEU A 64 4.24 -3.08 9.72
C LEU A 64 5.52 -2.40 10.25
N SER A 65 5.54 -2.07 11.54
CA SER A 65 6.68 -1.48 12.23
C SER A 65 7.71 -2.53 12.68
N ASP A 66 7.37 -3.82 12.67
CA ASP A 66 8.26 -4.91 13.07
C ASP A 66 9.43 -5.10 12.07
N PRO A 67 10.70 -5.09 12.53
CA PRO A 67 11.85 -5.43 11.69
C PRO A 67 11.75 -6.83 11.09
N GLY A 68 11.15 -7.80 11.80
CA GLY A 68 10.96 -9.16 11.32
C GLY A 68 10.09 -9.22 10.06
N PHE A 69 8.99 -8.47 10.05
CA PHE A 69 8.17 -8.27 8.86
C PHE A 69 8.97 -7.69 7.69
N ARG A 70 9.75 -6.63 7.91
CA ARG A 70 10.53 -6.00 6.83
C ARG A 70 11.53 -6.97 6.20
N GLY A 71 12.21 -7.79 7.00
CA GLY A 71 13.13 -8.81 6.52
C GLY A 71 12.43 -9.86 5.65
N ARG A 72 11.35 -10.46 6.18
CA ARG A 72 10.55 -11.45 5.43
C ARG A 72 9.98 -10.88 4.13
N TYR A 73 9.48 -9.65 4.16
CA TYR A 73 8.92 -8.97 3.00
C TYR A 73 9.95 -8.77 1.88
N VAL A 74 11.14 -8.27 2.23
CA VAL A 74 12.23 -8.06 1.25
C VAL A 74 12.71 -9.40 0.69
N ASN A 75 12.81 -10.43 1.53
CA ASN A 75 13.22 -11.76 1.07
C ASN A 75 12.21 -12.35 0.07
N LEU A 76 10.91 -12.22 0.36
CA LEU A 76 9.84 -12.71 -0.51
C LEU A 76 9.77 -11.95 -1.84
N HIS A 77 9.94 -10.62 -1.82
CA HIS A 77 9.76 -9.75 -2.99
C HIS A 77 11.07 -9.31 -3.67
N ARG A 78 12.20 -9.94 -3.32
CA ARG A 78 13.54 -9.51 -3.75
C ARG A 78 13.62 -9.28 -5.27
N GLU A 79 13.15 -10.23 -6.06
CA GLU A 79 13.24 -10.16 -7.51
C GLU A 79 12.34 -9.09 -8.13
N GLU A 80 11.16 -8.86 -7.56
CA GLU A 80 10.27 -7.76 -7.97
C GLU A 80 10.89 -6.40 -7.63
N ILE A 81 11.43 -6.25 -6.41
CA ILE A 81 12.13 -5.03 -5.98
C ILE A 81 13.32 -4.74 -6.90
N LEU A 82 14.13 -5.74 -7.23
CA LEU A 82 15.28 -5.58 -8.13
C LEU A 82 14.85 -5.21 -9.55
N ARG A 83 13.76 -5.81 -10.07
CA ARG A 83 13.19 -5.43 -11.38
C ARG A 83 12.77 -3.96 -11.39
N GLN A 84 12.05 -3.52 -10.36
CA GLN A 84 11.62 -2.13 -10.24
C GLN A 84 12.81 -1.16 -10.16
N GLN A 85 13.86 -1.52 -9.43
CA GLN A 85 15.09 -0.71 -9.37
C GLN A 85 15.78 -0.60 -10.73
N ARG A 86 15.84 -1.68 -11.51
CA ARG A 86 16.40 -1.63 -12.88
C ARG A 86 15.58 -0.71 -13.76
N HIS A 87 14.26 -0.88 -13.79
CA HIS A 87 13.37 -0.03 -14.58
C HIS A 87 13.49 1.46 -14.18
N ALA A 88 13.55 1.76 -12.89
CA ALA A 88 13.76 3.12 -12.40
C ALA A 88 15.10 3.70 -12.85
N ARG A 89 16.19 2.92 -12.82
CA ARG A 89 17.51 3.34 -13.32
C ARG A 89 17.50 3.59 -14.82
N GLU A 90 16.90 2.69 -15.59
CA GLU A 90 16.74 2.82 -17.04
C GLU A 90 15.91 4.04 -17.41
N GLU A 91 14.85 4.34 -16.65
CA GLU A 91 14.05 5.55 -16.85
C GLU A 91 14.84 6.84 -16.58
N VAL A 92 15.65 6.86 -15.51
CA VAL A 92 16.54 7.99 -15.22
C VAL A 92 17.55 8.19 -16.35
N GLU A 93 18.18 7.12 -16.84
CA GLU A 93 19.13 7.21 -17.94
C GLU A 93 18.45 7.61 -19.25
N ARG A 94 17.28 7.04 -19.57
CA ARG A 94 16.46 7.46 -20.72
C ARG A 94 16.09 8.94 -20.66
N ARG A 95 15.77 9.47 -19.47
CA ARG A 95 15.48 10.90 -19.28
C ARG A 95 16.74 11.75 -19.44
N ARG A 96 17.88 11.30 -18.92
CA ARG A 96 19.18 11.96 -19.07
C ARG A 96 19.59 12.05 -20.54
N LEU A 97 19.55 10.94 -21.27
CA LEU A 97 19.88 10.89 -22.69
C LEU A 97 18.98 11.82 -23.51
N ARG A 98 17.66 11.81 -23.25
CA ARG A 98 16.72 12.76 -23.89
C ARG A 98 17.15 14.22 -23.67
N ILE A 99 17.52 14.60 -22.45
CA ILE A 99 17.98 15.96 -22.15
C ILE A 99 19.30 16.29 -22.88
N LEU A 100 20.26 15.36 -22.90
CA LEU A 100 21.54 15.57 -23.57
C LEU A 100 21.38 15.69 -25.09
N THR A 101 20.60 14.80 -25.70
CA THR A 101 20.31 14.84 -27.14
C THR A 101 19.59 16.14 -27.51
N GLN A 102 18.60 16.57 -26.73
CA GLN A 102 17.90 17.85 -26.98
C GLN A 102 18.86 19.05 -26.94
N ARG A 103 19.80 19.06 -25.97
CA ARG A 103 20.82 20.11 -25.87
C ARG A 103 21.82 20.07 -27.03
N HIS A 104 22.17 18.88 -27.51
CA HIS A 104 23.10 18.72 -28.62
C HIS A 104 22.49 19.23 -29.93
N LEU A 105 21.27 18.80 -30.26
CA LEU A 105 20.53 19.28 -31.43
C LEU A 105 20.38 20.80 -31.43
N SER A 106 20.01 21.37 -30.27
CA SER A 106 19.91 22.84 -30.12
C SER A 106 21.25 23.56 -30.32
N ARG A 107 22.38 22.97 -29.89
CA ARG A 107 23.71 23.53 -30.12
C ARG A 107 24.09 23.47 -31.60
N GLU A 108 23.86 22.33 -32.25
CA GLU A 108 24.13 22.17 -33.68
C GLU A 108 23.31 23.15 -34.52
N GLU A 109 22.02 23.32 -34.22
CA GLU A 109 21.16 24.32 -34.88
C GLU A 109 21.72 25.74 -34.74
N VAL A 110 22.17 26.13 -33.55
CA VAL A 110 22.81 27.44 -33.31
C VAL A 110 24.12 27.57 -34.11
N ASP A 111 24.97 26.54 -34.11
CA ASP A 111 26.24 26.54 -34.84
C ASP A 111 26.01 26.63 -36.37
N LEU A 112 24.98 25.96 -36.88
CA LEU A 112 24.55 26.03 -38.28
C LEU A 112 24.05 27.43 -38.65
N LEU A 113 23.22 28.05 -37.82
CA LEU A 113 22.77 29.43 -38.03
C LEU A 113 23.93 30.42 -38.05
N CYS A 114 24.88 30.29 -37.12
CA CYS A 114 26.10 31.10 -37.10
C CYS A 114 26.93 30.93 -38.37
N ARG A 115 27.06 29.68 -38.86
CA ARG A 115 27.82 29.38 -40.08
C ARG A 115 27.16 29.95 -41.33
N VAL A 116 25.84 29.81 -41.47
CA VAL A 116 25.09 30.39 -42.60
C VAL A 116 25.22 31.91 -42.63
N ARG A 117 25.13 32.57 -41.47
CA ARG A 117 25.26 34.03 -41.35
C ARG A 117 26.66 34.56 -41.65
N HIS A 118 27.71 33.75 -41.49
CA HIS A 118 29.07 34.14 -41.83
C HIS A 118 29.38 33.98 -43.34
N ILE A 119 28.58 33.21 -44.06
CA ILE A 119 28.77 32.94 -45.50
C ILE A 119 27.99 33.95 -46.37
N SER A 120 26.93 34.57 -45.82
CA SER A 120 26.15 35.65 -46.47
C SER A 120 26.75 37.02 -46.20
#